data_AF-A0A6M3KK81-F1
#
_entry.id   AF-A0A6M3KK81-F1
#
_cell.length_a   1.000
_cell.length_b   1.000
_cell.length_c   1.000
_cell.angle_alpha   90.00
_cell.angle_beta   90.00
_cell.angle_gamma   90.00
#
_symmetry.space_group_name_H-M   'P 1'
#
loop_
_entity.id
_entity.type
_entity.pdbx_description
1 polymer ?
#
loop_
_entity_poly.entity_id
_entity_poly.type
_entity_poly.pdbx_seq_one_letter_code
_entity_poly.pdbx_strand_id
1 'polypeptide(L)' 'MTKEDILDSRHWKFEDYRQRIPIESWKELLLNYDDGIIFKGRLRQLKTKKLGSGVVEVFKMPIYAQP' A
#
# COMPACT_ATOMS: atom_id res chain seq x y z
N MET A 1 9.44 -5.45 10.66
CA MET A 1 8.80 -4.13 10.74
C MET A 1 7.31 -4.34 10.54
N THR A 2 6.44 -3.60 11.22
CA THR A 2 4.98 -3.71 11.02
C THR A 2 4.54 -2.86 9.82
N LYS A 3 3.34 -3.09 9.29
CA LYS A 3 2.80 -2.22 8.24
C LYS A 3 2.63 -0.77 8.70
N GLU A 4 2.34 -0.54 9.98
CA GLU A 4 2.20 0.79 10.58
C GLU A 4 3.53 1.54 10.67
N ASP A 5 4.65 0.82 10.71
CA ASP A 5 6.00 1.42 10.65
C ASP A 5 6.38 1.85 9.22
N ILE A 6 5.80 1.20 8.20
CA ILE A 6 6.10 1.44 6.78
C ILE A 6 5.11 2.46 6.17
N LEU A 7 3.83 2.34 6.50
CA LEU A 7 2.75 3.10 5.89
C LEU A 7 2.36 4.30 6.75
N ASP A 8 2.28 5.47 6.11
CA ASP A 8 1.79 6.68 6.74
C ASP A 8 0.29 6.53 7.09
N SER A 9 -0.10 6.98 8.29
CA SER A 9 -1.48 6.96 8.79
C SER A 9 -2.52 7.54 7.82
N ARG A 10 -2.10 8.42 6.89
CA ARG A 10 -2.95 8.96 5.82
C ARG A 10 -3.51 7.89 4.88
N HIS A 11 -2.89 6.71 4.79
CA HIS A 11 -3.46 5.57 4.06
C HIS A 11 -4.83 5.13 4.60
N TRP A 12 -5.09 5.30 5.90
CA TRP A 12 -6.38 4.99 6.54
C TRP A 12 -7.37 6.17 6.53
N LYS A 13 -6.87 7.40 6.35
CA LYS A 13 -7.69 8.63 6.41
C LYS A 13 -8.17 9.11 5.05
N PHE A 14 -7.36 8.90 4.00
CA PHE A 14 -7.61 9.46 2.66
C PHE A 14 -7.54 8.36 1.60
N GLU A 15 -8.61 8.23 0.82
CA GLU A 15 -8.77 7.17 -0.19
C GLU A 15 -7.69 7.26 -1.28
N ASP A 16 -7.48 8.46 -1.81
CA ASP A 16 -6.55 8.69 -2.92
C ASP A 16 -5.11 8.96 -2.46
N TYR A 17 -4.82 8.79 -1.17
CA TYR A 17 -3.48 9.03 -0.64
C TYR A 17 -2.46 8.09 -1.26
N ARG A 18 -1.34 8.70 -1.65
CA ARG A 18 -0.17 8.07 -2.23
C ARG A 18 1.05 8.36 -1.39
N GLN A 19 1.89 7.35 -1.22
CA GLN A 19 3.13 7.45 -0.45
C GLN A 19 4.29 6.92 -1.29
N ARG A 20 5.45 7.57 -1.18
CA ARG A 20 6.70 7.01 -1.74
C ARG A 20 7.44 6.27 -0.64
N ILE A 21 7.80 5.03 -0.89
CA ILE A 21 8.60 4.21 0.02
C ILE A 21 9.75 3.52 -0.73
N PRO A 22 10.83 3.12 -0.02
CA PRO A 22 11.82 2.24 -0.58
C PRO A 22 11.20 0.94 -1.09
N ILE A 23 11.75 0.39 -2.17
CA ILE A 23 11.27 -0.87 -2.77
C ILE A 23 11.40 -2.05 -1.79
N GLU A 24 12.39 -2.01 -0.89
CA GLU A 24 12.57 -3.04 0.13
C GLU A 24 11.43 -3.03 1.15
N SER A 25 10.97 -1.84 1.59
CA SER A 25 9.80 -1.71 2.46
C SER A 25 8.52 -2.24 1.79
N TRP A 26 8.37 -2.03 0.48
CA TRP A 26 7.25 -2.62 -0.28
C TRP A 26 7.31 -4.15 -0.33
N LYS A 27 8.51 -4.73 -0.52
CA LYS A 27 8.68 -6.19 -0.50
C LYS A 27 8.34 -6.76 0.88
N GLU A 28 8.71 -6.07 1.96
CA GLU A 28 8.38 -6.49 3.32
C GLU A 28 6.86 -6.54 3.55
N LEU A 29 6.11 -5.53 3.08
CA LEU A 29 4.64 -5.56 3.11
C LEU A 29 4.06 -6.77 2.37
N LEU A 30 4.58 -7.08 1.18
CA LEU A 30 4.11 -8.23 0.40
C LEU A 30 4.42 -9.57 1.06
N LEU A 31 5.62 -9.72 1.65
CA LEU A 31 6.03 -10.95 2.34
C LEU A 31 5.16 -11.22 3.58
N ASN A 32 4.66 -10.17 4.22
CA ASN A 32 3.81 -10.25 5.40
C ASN A 32 2.30 -10.30 5.07
N TYR A 33 1.91 -10.31 3.78
CA TYR A 33 0.51 -10.20 3.34
C TYR A 33 -0.20 -8.94 3.87
N ASP A 34 0.56 -7.85 4.06
CA ASP A 34 0.12 -6.58 4.62
C ASP A 34 -0.25 -5.53 3.55
N ASP A 35 -0.49 -5.97 2.31
CA ASP A 35 -0.93 -5.12 1.20
C ASP A 35 -2.45 -4.83 1.22
N GLY A 36 -3.18 -5.30 2.23
CA GLY A 36 -4.61 -5.05 2.43
C GLY A 36 -4.90 -3.88 3.39
N ILE A 37 -5.80 -2.97 3.00
CA ILE A 37 -6.29 -1.88 3.85
C ILE A 37 -7.81 -1.87 3.87
N ILE A 38 -8.41 -1.80 5.07
CA ILE A 38 -9.82 -1.50 5.24
C ILE A 38 -9.99 0.02 5.27
N PHE A 39 -10.60 0.58 4.22
CA PHE A 39 -10.92 1.99 4.13
C PHE A 39 -12.44 2.18 4.14
N LYS A 40 -12.97 2.87 5.16
CA LYS A 40 -14.42 3.10 5.34
C LYS A 40 -15.25 1.83 5.18
N GLY A 41 -14.82 0.73 5.81
CA GLY A 41 -15.51 -0.57 5.76
C GLY A 41 -15.37 -1.35 4.46
N ARG A 42 -14.56 -0.87 3.50
CA ARG A 42 -14.29 -1.55 2.24
C ARG A 42 -12.85 -2.03 2.19
N LEU A 43 -12.65 -3.28 1.78
CA LEU A 43 -11.31 -3.81 1.55
C LEU A 43 -10.71 -3.21 0.27
N ARG A 44 -9.50 -2.68 0.39
CA ARG A 44 -8.68 -2.12 -0.69
C ARG A 44 -7.36 -2.86 -0.70
N GLN A 45 -6.77 -3.00 -1.89
CA GLN A 45 -5.42 -3.53 -2.04
C GLN A 45 -4.47 -2.40 -2.37
N LEU A 46 -3.32 -2.39 -1.73
CA LEU A 46 -2.20 -1.54 -2.08
C LEU A 46 -1.57 -2.03 -3.37
N LYS A 47 -1.33 -1.09 -4.28
CA LYS A 47 -0.61 -1.31 -5.54
C LYS A 47 0.55 -0.33 -5.60
N THR A 48 1.52 -0.64 -6.45
CA THR A 48 2.69 0.21 -6.63
C THR A 48 2.93 0.61 -8.07
N LYS A 49 3.55 1.78 -8.22
CA LYS A 49 4.16 2.26 -9.45
C LYS A 49 5.64 2.47 -9.19
N LYS A 50 6.50 1.84 -10.01
CA LYS A 50 7.95 2.06 -9.94
C LYS A 50 8.28 3.50 -10.36
N LEU A 51 9.10 4.18 -9.56
CA LEU A 51 9.60 5.53 -9.88
C LEU A 51 11.08 5.54 -10.29
N GLY A 52 11.78 4.40 -10.14
CA GLY A 52 13.22 4.30 -10.36
C GLY A 52 14.02 4.44 -9.05
N SER A 53 15.33 4.23 -9.12
CA SER A 53 16.28 4.42 -8.00
C SER A 53 15.89 3.74 -6.68
N GLY A 54 15.26 2.55 -6.76
CA GLY A 54 14.85 1.80 -5.57
C GLY A 54 13.64 2.38 -4.83
N VAL A 55 12.84 3.25 -5.47
CA VAL A 55 11.64 3.86 -4.88
C VAL A 55 10.38 3.44 -5.65
N VAL A 56 9.31 3.21 -4.90
CA VAL A 56 7.96 2.95 -5.44
C VAL A 56 6.95 3.94 -4.85
N GLU A 57 5.95 4.31 -5.64
CA GLU A 57 4.75 4.99 -5.17
C GLU A 57 3.67 3.96 -4.86
N VAL A 58 3.17 3.95 -3.64
CA VAL A 58 2.12 3.06 -3.13
C VAL A 58 0.80 3.81 -3.08
N PHE A 59 -0.28 3.17 -3.55
CA PHE A 59 -1.63 3.72 -3.57
C PHE A 59 -2.68 2.61 -3.43
N LYS A 60 -3.91 2.99 -3.07
CA LYS A 60 -5.02 2.04 -2.85
C LYS A 60 -5.78 1.81 -4.15
N MET A 61 -6.19 0.58 -4.39
CA MET A 61 -7.08 0.18 -5.48
C MET A 61 -8.25 -0.66 -4.92
N PRO A 62 -9.45 -0.59 -5.52
CA PRO A 62 -10.51 -1.54 -5.23
C PRO A 62 -10.03 -2.97 -5.48
N ILE A 63 -10.41 -3.89 -4.60
CA ILE A 63 -10.35 -5.32 -4.93
C ILE A 63 -11.56 -5.59 -5.83
N TYR A 64 -11.35 -5.52 -7.14
CA TYR A 64 -12.27 -6.18 -8.04
C TYR A 64 -12.07 -7.67 -7.81
N ALA A 65 -13.14 -8.40 -7.52
CA ALA A 65 -13.12 -9.84 -7.64
C ALA A 65 -12.57 -10.14 -9.05
N GLN A 66 -11.42 -10.82 -9.13
CA GLN A 66 -11.01 -11.40 -10.40
C GLN A 66 -12.14 -12.37 -10.82
N PRO A 67 -12.55 -12.37 -12.10
CA PRO A 67 -13.53 -13.34 -12.60
C PRO A 67 -13.06 -14.77 -12.38
#